data_AF-A0A357ZEW6-F1
#
_entry.id   AF-A0A357ZEW6-F1
#
_cell.length_a   1.000
_cell.length_b   1.000
_cell.length_c   1.000
_cell.angle_alpha   90.00
_cell.angle_beta   90.00
_cell.angle_gamma   90.00
#
_symmetry.space_group_name_H-M   'P 1'
#
loop_
_entity.id
_entity.type
_entity.pdbx_description
1 polymer ?
#
loop_
_entity_poly.entity_id
_entity_poly.type
_entity_poly.pdbx_seq_one_letter_code
_entity_poly.pdbx_strand_id
1 'polypeptide(L)' 'MVERLKMPLVGGLVAIAALLLVFLGNPANMGVCIACFLRDSAGALGLHSAAPVQYLRPEIIGIIGGAFI' A
#
# COMPACT_ATOMS: atom_id res chain seq x y z
N MET A 1 5.45 30.37 3.71
CA MET A 1 4.06 30.17 3.23
C MET A 1 3.89 28.93 2.35
N VAL A 2 4.85 28.58 1.50
CA VAL A 2 4.76 27.44 0.56
C VAL A 2 4.51 26.06 1.23
N GLU A 3 4.94 25.84 2.47
CA GLU A 3 4.79 24.53 3.16
C GLU A 3 3.35 24.19 3.57
N ARG A 4 2.52 25.20 3.88
CA ARG A 4 1.16 25.00 4.41
C ARG A 4 0.22 24.35 3.39
N LEU A 5 0.43 24.59 2.10
CA LEU A 5 -0.39 24.05 1.02
C LEU A 5 0.13 22.70 0.52
N LYS A 6 1.45 22.44 0.62
CA LYS A 6 2.07 21.19 0.19
C LYS A 6 1.64 19.99 1.04
N MET A 7 1.60 20.16 2.36
CA MET A 7 1.22 19.09 3.29
C MET A 7 -0.18 18.50 3.03
N PRO A 8 -1.26 19.31 2.93
CA PRO A 8 -2.58 18.79 2.63
C PRO A 8 -2.69 18.26 1.19
N LEU A 9 -1.93 18.82 0.24
CA LEU A 9 -1.94 18.33 -1.14
C LEU A 9 -1.36 16.91 -1.25
N VAL A 10 -0.22 16.66 -0.60
CA VAL A 10 0.42 15.33 -0.56
C VAL A 10 -0.47 14.36 0.21
N GLY A 11 -1.01 14.75 1.37
CA GLY A 11 -1.94 13.92 2.13
C GLY A 11 -3.19 13.55 1.35
N GLY A 12 -3.75 14.48 0.58
CA GLY A 12 -4.90 14.24 -0.30
C GLY A 12 -4.57 13.27 -1.44
N LEU A 13 -3.40 13.42 -2.07
CA LEU A 13 -2.93 12.49 -3.11
C LEU A 13 -2.78 11.06 -2.59
N VAL A 14 -2.18 10.88 -1.41
CA VAL A 14 -2.02 9.56 -0.78
C VAL A 14 -3.37 8.95 -0.41
N ALA A 15 -4.31 9.76 0.10
CA ALA A 15 -5.66 9.30 0.43
C ALA A 15 -6.44 8.85 -0.82
N ILE A 16 -6.36 9.60 -1.92
CA ILE A 16 -6.98 9.25 -3.19
C ILE A 16 -6.37 7.95 -3.73
N ALA A 17 -5.04 7.81 -3.70
CA ALA A 17 -4.36 6.59 -4.11
C ALA A 17 -4.85 5.38 -3.31
N ALA A 18 -4.95 5.52 -1.98
CA ALA A 18 -5.44 4.45 -1.11
C ALA A 18 -6.87 4.01 -1.48
N LEU A 19 -7.78 4.95 -1.74
CA LEU A 19 -9.16 4.64 -2.15
C LEU A 19 -9.22 3.95 -3.51
N LEU A 20 -8.42 4.43 -4.48
CA LEU A 20 -8.34 3.83 -5.81
C LEU A 20 -7.85 2.39 -5.75
N LEU A 21 -6.87 2.10 -4.91
CA LEU A 21 -6.30 0.75 -4.79
C LEU A 21 -7.30 -0.24 -4.17
N VAL A 22 -8.16 0.20 -3.24
CA VAL A 22 -9.33 -0.59 -2.77
C VAL A 22 -10.31 -0.85 -3.91
N PHE A 23 -10.59 0.14 -4.75
CA PHE A 23 -11.48 -0.03 -5.90
C PHE A 23 -10.90 -0.98 -6.96
N LEU A 24 -9.57 -0.99 -7.15
CA LEU A 24 -8.87 -1.81 -8.14
C LEU A 24 -8.64 -3.26 -7.69
N GLY A 25 -9.15 -3.68 -6.52
CA GLY A 25 -9.16 -5.08 -6.11
C GLY A 25 -8.39 -5.38 -4.81
N ASN A 26 -7.86 -4.38 -4.11
CA ASN A 26 -7.50 -4.59 -2.71
C ASN A 26 -8.76 -4.93 -1.89
N PRO A 27 -8.68 -5.86 -0.93
CA PRO A 27 -9.82 -6.22 -0.09
C PRO A 27 -10.40 -4.98 0.59
N ALA A 28 -11.73 -4.89 0.67
CA ALA A 28 -12.46 -3.69 1.11
C ALA A 28 -12.08 -3.15 2.50
N ASN A 29 -11.49 -4.01 3.36
CA ASN A 29 -10.99 -3.66 4.68
C ASN A 29 -9.47 -3.34 4.68
N MET A 30 -8.84 -3.18 3.51
CA MET A 30 -7.40 -2.95 3.37
C MET A 30 -7.12 -1.88 2.29
N GLY A 31 -6.74 -0.67 2.71
CA GLY A 31 -6.12 0.34 1.83
C GLY A 31 -4.59 0.17 1.79
N VAL A 32 -3.85 1.28 1.82
CA VAL A 32 -2.39 1.31 2.05
C VAL A 32 -2.11 0.97 3.53
N CYS A 33 -2.09 -0.32 3.86
CA CYS A 33 -1.87 -0.78 5.23
C CYS A 33 -0.52 -1.48 5.37
N ILE A 34 0.39 -0.86 6.12
CA ILE A 34 1.77 -1.36 6.32
C ILE A 34 1.78 -2.75 6.99
N ALA A 35 0.87 -2.98 7.94
CA ALA A 35 0.74 -4.30 8.57
C ALA A 35 0.27 -5.38 7.59
N CYS A 36 -0.62 -5.02 6.65
CA CYS A 36 -1.05 -5.94 5.60
C CYS A 36 0.07 -6.22 4.61
N PHE A 37 0.88 -5.21 4.26
CA PHE A 37 2.02 -5.39 3.37
C PHE A 37 3.07 -6.34 3.92
N LEU A 38 3.38 -6.26 5.21
CA LEU A 38 4.27 -7.22 5.85
C LEU A 38 3.73 -8.65 5.76
N ARG A 39 2.43 -8.83 5.99
CA ARG A 39 1.77 -10.14 5.89
C ARG A 39 1.75 -10.67 4.46
N ASP A 40 1.42 -9.84 3.48
CA ASP A 40 1.38 -10.22 2.06
C ASP A 40 2.80 -10.54 1.55
N SER A 41 3.82 -9.80 2.00
CA SER A 41 5.23 -10.08 1.68
C SER A 41 5.69 -11.39 2.33
N ALA A 42 5.35 -11.62 3.60
CA ALA A 42 5.65 -12.87 4.29
C ALA A 42 4.92 -14.08 3.66
N GLY A 43 3.68 -13.88 3.19
CA GLY A 43 2.90 -14.89 2.46
C GLY A 43 3.50 -15.20 1.09
N ALA A 44 3.95 -14.19 0.36
CA ALA A 44 4.65 -14.34 -0.93
C ALA A 44 6.01 -15.05 -0.79
N LEU A 45 6.72 -14.83 0.32
CA LEU A 45 7.98 -15.52 0.65
C LEU A 45 7.77 -16.93 1.22
N GLY A 46 6.52 -17.39 1.37
CA GLY A 46 6.19 -18.72 1.90
C GLY A 46 6.40 -18.87 3.41
N LEU A 47 6.54 -17.76 4.15
CA LEU A 47 6.73 -17.76 5.59
C LEU A 47 5.42 -18.03 6.36
N HIS A 48 4.27 -17.89 5.70
CA HIS A 48 2.96 -18.24 6.23
C HIS A 48 1.99 -18.67 5.09
N SER A 49 1.15 -19.68 5.35
CA SER A 49 0.30 -20.34 4.35
C SER A 49 -1.18 -19.96 4.46
N ALA A 50 -1.48 -18.66 4.55
CA ALA A 50 -2.85 -18.20 4.45
C ALA A 50 -3.24 -18.03 2.98
N ALA A 51 -4.12 -18.91 2.48
CA ALA A 51 -4.59 -18.96 1.10
C ALA A 51 -4.97 -17.59 0.47
N PRO A 52 -5.63 -16.64 1.17
CA PRO A 52 -5.98 -15.36 0.57
C PRO A 52 -4.83 -14.34 0.49
N VAL A 53 -3.62 -14.63 0.99
CA VAL A 53 -2.52 -13.64 1.10
C VAL A 53 -1.15 -14.20 0.66
N GLN A 54 -1.13 -15.24 -0.18
CA GLN A 54 0.10 -15.76 -0.80
C GLN A 54 0.38 -15.15 -2.19
N TYR A 55 0.20 -13.85 -2.32
CA TYR A 55 0.54 -13.13 -3.56
C TYR A 55 1.17 -11.78 -3.22
N LEU A 56 2.11 -11.36 -4.06
CA LEU A 56 2.78 -10.08 -3.89
C LEU A 56 2.00 -8.99 -4.63
N ARG A 57 1.45 -8.02 -3.91
CA ARG A 57 0.79 -6.87 -4.53
C ARG A 57 1.84 -5.95 -5.18
N PRO A 58 1.64 -5.52 -6.44
CA PRO A 58 2.60 -4.66 -7.14
C PRO A 58 2.76 -3.28 -6.47
N GLU A 59 1.74 -2.81 -5.77
CA GLU A 59 1.76 -1.57 -4.98
C GLU A 59 2.89 -1.55 -3.92
N ILE A 60 3.15 -2.70 -3.28
CA ILE A 60 4.18 -2.83 -2.24
C ILE A 60 5.57 -2.54 -2.83
N ILE A 61 5.85 -3.07 -4.03
CA ILE A 61 7.13 -2.89 -4.73
C ILE A 61 7.31 -1.42 -5.12
N GLY A 62 6.24 -0.77 -5.60
CA GLY A 62 6.26 0.64 -5.98
C GLY A 62 6.56 1.56 -4.78
N ILE A 63 5.94 1.31 -3.63
CA ILE A 63 6.16 2.10 -2.41
C ILE A 63 7.58 1.88 -1.86
N ILE A 64 8.04 0.63 -1.80
CA ILE A 64 9.38 0.30 -1.33
C ILE A 64 10.44 0.88 -2.28
N GLY A 65 10.28 0.70 -3.59
CA GLY A 65 11.20 1.25 -4.60
C GLY A 65 11.26 2.78 -4.57
N GLY A 66 10.10 3.43 -4.40
CA GLY A 66 10.03 4.89 -4.23
C GLY A 66 10.68 5.39 -2.94
N ALA A 67 10.80 4.57 -1.89
CA ALA A 67 11.51 4.95 -0.66
C ALA A 67 13.04 4.98 -0.81
N PHE A 68 13.60 4.38 -1.87
CA PHE A 68 15.04 4.38 -2.16
C PHE A 68 15.49 5.55 -3.06
N ILE A 69 14.56 6.38 -3.53
CA ILE A 69 14.80 7.55 -4.41
C ILE A 69 14.40 8.82 -3.66
#